data_AF-A0A2K9DYR9-F1
#
_entry.id   AF-A0A2K9DYR9-F1
#
_cell.length_a   1.000
_cell.length_b   1.000
_cell.length_c   1.000
_cell.angle_alpha   90.00
_cell.angle_beta   90.00
_cell.angle_gamma   90.00
#
_symmetry.space_group_name_H-M   'P 1'
#
loop_
_entity.id
_entity.type
_entity.pdbx_description
1 polymer ?
#
loop_
_entity_poly.entity_id
_entity_poly.type
_entity_poly.pdbx_seq_one_letter_code
_entity_poly.pdbx_strand_id
1 'polypeptide(L)'
;MTKKMIKVIRNKNGFSLVELLIVIALLGIIAAIGFLTLTGVLNSSRQKVDYQNADLIERAIEAYMFLTEDGELKHLTNSSNDKINNGDDSEKLILILQDKIINAKNGEELEPLLVPKEGKAPSADNFATQWEEHKGYKIEIYSDNMTCDVYPVKDVNDAKININ
;
A
#
# COMPACT_ATOMS: atom_id res chain seq x y z
N MET A 1 -12.47 2.69 -77.43
CA MET A 1 -12.30 2.63 -75.95
C MET A 1 -11.32 3.72 -75.52
N THR A 2 -11.79 4.84 -74.99
CA THR A 2 -10.96 5.92 -74.47
C THR A 2 -10.86 5.80 -72.95
N LYS A 3 -9.66 5.44 -72.44
CA LYS A 3 -9.39 5.37 -70.99
C LYS A 3 -9.43 6.78 -70.40
N LYS A 4 -10.44 7.07 -69.58
CA LYS A 4 -10.55 8.31 -68.80
C LYS A 4 -9.64 8.16 -67.56
N MET A 5 -8.47 8.80 -67.57
CA MET A 5 -7.57 8.83 -66.41
C MET A 5 -8.14 9.78 -65.35
N ILE A 6 -8.48 9.26 -64.17
CA ILE A 6 -8.89 10.05 -63.02
C ILE A 6 -7.66 10.75 -62.47
N LYS A 7 -7.57 12.07 -62.68
CA LYS A 7 -6.48 12.92 -62.17
C LYS A 7 -6.78 13.22 -60.69
N VAL A 8 -6.16 12.46 -59.78
CA VAL A 8 -6.22 12.74 -58.35
C VAL A 8 -5.47 14.05 -58.08
N ILE A 9 -6.19 15.13 -57.78
CA ILE A 9 -5.61 16.41 -57.38
C ILE A 9 -5.16 16.25 -55.92
N ARG A 10 -3.87 15.97 -55.70
CA ARG A 10 -3.30 15.85 -54.35
C ARG A 10 -3.08 17.25 -53.78
N ASN A 11 -3.98 17.70 -52.91
CA ASN A 11 -3.86 18.97 -52.21
C ASN A 11 -2.61 18.93 -51.30
N LYS A 12 -1.62 19.80 -51.57
CA LYS A 12 -0.36 19.89 -50.82
C LYS A 12 -0.41 20.99 -49.76
N ASN A 13 -1.50 21.08 -49.00
CA ASN A 13 -1.57 21.96 -47.84
C ASN A 13 -0.78 21.29 -46.71
N GLY A 14 0.53 21.53 -46.69
CA GLY A 14 1.40 21.14 -45.59
C GLY A 14 1.12 22.00 -44.36
N PHE A 15 1.35 21.44 -43.18
CA PHE A 15 1.22 22.13 -41.90
C PHE A 15 2.18 23.33 -41.86
N SER A 16 1.72 24.50 -41.40
CA SER A 16 2.61 25.64 -41.22
C SER A 16 3.54 25.41 -40.03
N LEU A 17 4.80 25.82 -40.16
CA LEU A 17 5.75 25.79 -39.02
C LEU A 17 5.24 26.65 -37.85
N VAL A 18 4.52 27.73 -38.15
CA VAL A 18 3.93 28.60 -37.13
C VAL A 18 2.79 27.90 -36.39
N GLU A 19 1.96 27.13 -37.10
CA GLU A 19 0.88 26.36 -36.49
C GLU A 19 1.46 25.31 -35.53
N LEU A 20 2.55 24.63 -35.92
CA LEU A 20 3.19 23.63 -35.06
C LEU A 20 3.81 24.28 -33.81
N LEU A 21 4.43 25.44 -33.98
CA LEU A 21 5.06 26.19 -32.90
C LEU A 21 4.04 26.63 -31.83
N ILE A 22 2.86 27.11 -32.25
CA ILE A 22 1.80 27.50 -31.31
C ILE A 22 1.28 26.28 -30.55
N VAL A 23 1.12 25.13 -31.22
CA VAL A 23 0.63 23.89 -30.58
C VAL A 23 1.58 23.41 -29.49
N ILE A 24 2.89 23.33 -29.77
CA ILE A 24 3.86 22.89 -28.75
C ILE A 24 3.96 23.89 -27.60
N ALA A 25 3.81 25.20 -27.87
CA ALA A 25 3.80 26.22 -26.83
C ALA A 25 2.59 26.05 -25.89
N LEU A 26 1.39 25.83 -26.44
CA LEU A 26 0.18 25.57 -25.64
C LEU A 26 0.26 24.26 -24.86
N LEU A 27 0.76 23.18 -25.48
CA LEU A 27 0.98 21.90 -24.80
C LEU A 27 1.99 22.04 -23.65
N GLY A 28 3.04 22.84 -23.82
CA GLY A 28 4.00 23.13 -22.77
C GLY A 28 3.37 23.80 -21.55
N ILE A 29 2.49 24.79 -21.76
CA ILE A 29 1.79 25.49 -20.67
C ILE A 29 0.84 24.52 -19.94
N ILE A 30 0.05 23.74 -20.67
CA ILE A 30 -0.89 22.77 -20.07
C ILE A 30 -0.13 21.69 -19.30
N ALA A 31 0.96 21.17 -19.86
CA ALA A 31 1.78 20.16 -19.21
C ALA A 31 2.40 20.67 -17.89
N ALA A 32 2.87 21.92 -17.87
CA ALA A 32 3.45 22.53 -16.66
C ALA A 32 2.43 22.61 -15.52
N ILE A 33 1.20 23.07 -15.79
CA ILE A 33 0.12 23.13 -14.81
C ILE A 33 -0.29 21.72 -14.37
N GLY A 34 -0.43 20.80 -15.33
CA GLY A 34 -0.79 19.41 -15.08
C GLY A 34 0.18 18.71 -14.12
N PHE A 35 1.48 18.92 -14.29
CA PHE A 35 2.51 18.30 -13.45
C PHE A 35 2.39 18.69 -11.96
N LEU A 36 2.16 19.96 -11.66
CA LEU A 36 2.02 20.45 -10.28
C LEU A 36 0.78 19.86 -9.58
N THR A 37 -0.34 19.77 -10.30
CA THR A 37 -1.57 19.19 -9.73
C THR A 37 -1.43 17.69 -9.50
N LEU A 38 -0.83 16.97 -10.45
CA LEU A 38 -0.64 15.52 -10.37
C LEU A 38 0.28 15.15 -9.21
N THR A 39 1.38 15.86 -9.00
CA THR A 39 2.32 15.58 -7.89
C THR A 39 1.66 15.73 -6.52
N GLY A 40 0.84 16.76 -6.30
CA GLY A 40 0.09 16.94 -5.04
C GLY A 40 -0.93 15.82 -4.78
N VAL A 41 -1.69 15.42 -5.81
CA VAL A 41 -2.68 14.33 -5.70
C VAL A 41 -1.98 12.98 -5.48
N LEU A 42 -0.88 12.71 -6.16
CA LEU A 42 -0.10 11.48 -5.98
C LEU A 42 0.46 11.40 -4.55
N ASN A 43 1.00 12.50 -4.02
CA ASN A 43 1.57 12.55 -2.68
C ASN A 43 0.50 12.26 -1.60
N SER A 44 -0.65 12.93 -1.69
CA SER A 44 -1.77 12.70 -0.76
C SER A 44 -2.39 11.30 -0.91
N SER A 45 -2.43 10.75 -2.12
CA SER A 45 -2.89 9.38 -2.36
C SER A 45 -1.97 8.35 -1.70
N ARG A 46 -0.64 8.52 -1.81
CA ARG A 46 0.35 7.67 -1.13
C ARG A 46 0.18 7.72 0.38
N GLN A 47 0.04 8.92 0.95
CA GLN A 47 -0.21 9.09 2.38
C GLN A 47 -1.51 8.38 2.82
N LYS A 48 -2.58 8.51 2.04
CA LYS A 48 -3.85 7.85 2.34
C LYS A 48 -3.74 6.32 2.28
N VAL A 49 -2.98 5.77 1.35
CA VAL A 49 -2.73 4.33 1.27
C VAL A 49 -2.03 3.82 2.53
N ASP A 50 -1.08 4.59 3.08
CA ASP A 50 -0.40 4.19 4.32
C ASP A 50 -1.37 4.11 5.50
N TYR A 51 -2.24 5.10 5.66
CA TYR A 51 -3.28 5.04 6.69
C TYR A 51 -4.31 3.93 6.46
N GLN A 52 -4.64 3.62 5.20
CA GLN A 52 -5.51 2.48 4.89
C GLN A 52 -4.85 1.16 5.22
N ASN A 53 -3.55 1.00 4.93
CA ASN A 53 -2.81 -0.20 5.31
C ASN A 53 -2.74 -0.34 6.84
N ALA A 54 -2.55 0.76 7.55
CA ALA A 54 -2.58 0.77 9.02
C ALA A 54 -3.93 0.26 9.57
N ASP A 55 -5.06 0.78 9.06
CA ASP A 55 -6.42 0.31 9.42
C ASP A 55 -6.64 -1.18 9.08
N LEU A 56 -6.08 -1.67 7.96
CA LEU A 56 -6.13 -3.10 7.63
C LEU A 56 -5.34 -3.96 8.62
N ILE A 57 -4.15 -3.50 9.03
CA ILE A 57 -3.31 -4.19 10.02
C ILE A 57 -4.01 -4.20 11.38
N GLU A 58 -4.57 -3.07 11.79
CA GLU A 58 -5.35 -2.93 13.03
C GLU A 58 -6.48 -3.94 13.09
N ARG A 59 -7.35 -3.96 12.07
CA ARG A 59 -8.46 -4.92 11.96
C ARG A 59 -8.00 -6.37 12.00
N ALA A 60 -6.85 -6.69 11.40
CA ALA A 60 -6.30 -8.05 11.41
C ALA A 60 -5.83 -8.47 12.82
N ILE A 61 -5.18 -7.56 13.55
CA ILE A 61 -4.74 -7.79 14.94
C ILE A 61 -5.96 -7.92 15.86
N GLU A 62 -6.93 -7.02 15.75
CA GLU A 62 -8.18 -7.10 16.52
C GLU A 62 -8.92 -8.40 16.24
N ALA A 63 -9.10 -8.78 14.98
CA ALA A 63 -9.71 -10.04 14.61
C ALA A 63 -9.00 -11.23 15.26
N TYR A 64 -7.67 -11.23 15.29
CA TYR A 64 -6.91 -12.25 16.01
C TYR A 64 -7.23 -12.26 17.50
N MET A 65 -7.16 -11.11 18.17
CA MET A 65 -7.41 -11.01 19.62
C MET A 65 -8.81 -11.51 19.98
N PHE A 66 -9.82 -11.16 19.19
CA PHE A 66 -11.20 -11.60 19.42
C PHE A 66 -11.41 -13.09 19.14
N LEU A 67 -10.82 -13.64 18.08
CA LEU A 67 -10.99 -15.05 17.72
C LEU A 67 -10.25 -15.99 18.68
N THR A 68 -9.15 -15.53 19.27
CA THR A 68 -8.26 -16.38 20.08
C THR A 68 -8.32 -16.09 21.58
N GLU A 69 -9.00 -15.01 21.97
CA GLU A 69 -9.00 -14.46 23.33
C GLU A 69 -7.58 -14.24 23.87
N ASP A 70 -6.65 -13.85 22.98
CA ASP A 70 -5.24 -13.57 23.30
C ASP A 70 -4.91 -12.09 23.07
N GLY A 71 -5.20 -11.26 24.08
CA GLY A 71 -4.94 -9.82 24.06
C GLY A 71 -3.46 -9.43 24.08
N GLU A 72 -2.56 -10.35 24.45
CA GLU A 72 -1.12 -10.09 24.51
C GLU A 72 -0.35 -10.69 23.31
N LEU A 73 -1.05 -11.30 22.35
CA LEU A 73 -0.46 -12.00 21.20
C LEU A 73 0.58 -13.08 21.56
N LYS A 74 0.55 -13.62 22.79
CA LYS A 74 1.52 -14.61 23.30
C LYS A 74 1.48 -15.93 22.56
N HIS A 75 0.32 -16.27 22.01
CA HIS A 75 0.03 -17.50 21.30
C HIS A 75 0.03 -17.29 19.79
N LEU A 76 0.29 -16.08 19.31
CA LEU A 76 0.40 -15.77 17.90
C LEU A 76 1.73 -16.29 17.38
N THR A 77 1.67 -17.20 16.41
CA THR A 77 2.87 -17.71 15.76
C THR A 77 2.62 -18.11 14.31
N ASN A 78 3.66 -18.00 13.49
CA ASN A 78 3.66 -18.46 12.11
C ASN A 78 4.00 -19.96 12.01
N SER A 79 4.02 -20.50 10.80
CA SER A 79 4.39 -21.91 10.57
C SER A 79 5.83 -22.25 11.00
N SER A 80 6.67 -21.25 11.32
CA SER A 80 8.07 -21.40 11.77
C SER A 80 8.24 -21.27 13.30
N ASN A 81 7.15 -21.10 14.07
CA ASN A 81 7.14 -20.92 15.52
C ASN A 81 7.79 -19.61 16.03
N ASP A 82 7.86 -18.58 15.19
CA ASP A 82 8.29 -17.25 15.63
C ASP A 82 7.21 -16.59 16.49
N LYS A 83 7.59 -16.06 17.64
CA LYS A 83 6.69 -15.37 18.58
C LYS A 83 6.92 -13.87 18.54
N ILE A 84 5.86 -13.12 18.83
CA ILE A 84 5.93 -11.68 19.00
C ILE A 84 6.18 -11.33 20.46
N ASN A 85 7.09 -10.39 20.69
CA ASN A 85 7.35 -9.80 21.99
C ASN A 85 7.18 -8.28 21.94
N ASN A 86 6.97 -7.68 23.11
CA ASN A 86 6.94 -6.24 23.24
C ASN A 86 8.29 -5.63 22.80
N GLY A 87 8.23 -4.60 21.94
CA GLY A 87 9.39 -3.91 21.36
C GLY A 87 9.93 -4.53 20.07
N ASP A 88 9.35 -5.63 19.58
CA ASP A 88 9.69 -6.19 18.27
C ASP A 88 9.32 -5.25 17.12
N ASP A 89 10.02 -5.39 15.99
CA ASP A 89 9.72 -4.65 14.76
C ASP A 89 8.32 -4.99 14.24
N SER A 90 7.57 -3.96 13.85
CA SER A 90 6.20 -4.09 13.31
C SER A 90 6.11 -5.03 12.09
N GLU A 91 7.16 -5.08 11.27
CA GLU A 91 7.26 -5.96 10.11
C GLU A 91 7.09 -7.44 10.46
N LYS A 92 7.58 -7.87 11.64
CA LYS A 92 7.44 -9.26 12.09
C LYS A 92 5.98 -9.63 12.25
N LEU A 93 5.20 -8.79 12.93
CA LEU A 93 3.77 -9.03 13.14
C LEU A 93 2.99 -9.01 11.82
N ILE A 94 3.30 -8.06 10.95
CA ILE A 94 2.70 -7.96 9.61
C ILE A 94 2.98 -9.23 8.78
N LEU A 95 4.16 -9.82 8.91
CA LEU A 95 4.50 -11.07 8.22
C LEU A 95 3.72 -12.26 8.79
N ILE A 96 3.62 -12.38 10.12
CA ILE A 96 2.88 -13.48 10.76
C ILE A 96 1.39 -13.43 10.40
N LEU A 97 0.79 -12.25 10.36
CA LEU A 97 -0.64 -12.09 10.00
C LEU A 97 -0.95 -12.44 8.54
N GLN A 98 0.07 -12.48 7.67
CA GLN A 98 -0.05 -12.91 6.27
C GLN A 98 0.15 -14.42 6.07
N ASP A 99 0.73 -15.12 7.05
CA ASP A 99 0.91 -16.57 7.01
C ASP A 99 -0.31 -17.27 7.64
N LYS A 100 -0.38 -18.60 7.49
CA LYS A 100 -1.30 -19.42 8.29
C LYS A 100 -0.94 -19.27 9.76
N ILE A 101 -1.90 -18.83 10.56
CA ILE A 101 -1.69 -18.58 11.97
C ILE A 101 -2.04 -19.86 12.73
N ILE A 102 -1.11 -20.32 13.58
CA ILE A 102 -1.35 -21.48 14.45
C ILE A 102 -1.65 -20.92 15.84
N ASN A 103 -2.88 -21.07 16.33
CA ASN A 103 -3.18 -20.70 17.70
C ASN A 103 -2.62 -21.77 18.66
N ALA A 104 -1.55 -21.43 19.38
CA ALA A 104 -0.88 -22.36 20.28
C ALA A 104 -1.70 -22.78 21.52
N LYS A 105 -2.85 -22.13 21.79
CA LYS A 105 -3.70 -22.39 22.96
C LYS A 105 -4.74 -23.49 22.72
N ASN A 106 -5.29 -23.58 21.51
CA ASN A 106 -6.32 -24.55 21.13
C ASN A 106 -5.92 -25.45 19.94
N GLY A 107 -4.79 -25.17 19.27
CA GLY A 107 -4.32 -25.92 18.10
C GLY A 107 -5.12 -25.62 16.83
N GLU A 108 -5.98 -24.59 16.83
CA GLU A 108 -6.75 -24.20 15.66
C GLU A 108 -5.85 -23.44 14.67
N GLU A 109 -5.88 -23.89 13.43
CA GLU A 109 -5.28 -23.17 12.30
C GLU A 109 -6.27 -22.09 11.86
N LEU A 110 -5.87 -20.83 11.99
CA LEU A 110 -6.59 -19.69 11.45
C LEU A 110 -6.09 -19.39 10.03
N GLU A 111 -7.02 -19.05 9.14
CA GLU A 111 -6.67 -18.49 7.84
C GLU A 111 -5.94 -17.15 8.00
N PRO A 112 -5.09 -16.75 7.03
CA PRO A 112 -4.40 -15.47 7.06
C PRO A 112 -5.39 -14.32 7.26
N LEU A 113 -5.19 -13.52 8.32
CA LEU A 113 -6.05 -12.38 8.65
C LEU A 113 -5.69 -11.14 7.83
N LEU A 114 -4.50 -11.15 7.22
CA LEU A 114 -4.03 -10.11 6.34
C LEU A 114 -3.70 -10.71 4.98
N VAL A 115 -4.51 -10.37 3.97
CA VAL A 115 -4.33 -10.94 2.63
C VAL A 115 -3.19 -10.24 1.90
N PRO A 116 -2.16 -10.97 1.41
CA PRO A 116 -1.11 -10.36 0.59
C PRO A 116 -1.69 -9.83 -0.73
N LYS A 117 -1.04 -8.82 -1.32
CA LYS A 117 -1.43 -8.29 -2.64
C LYS A 117 -1.48 -9.43 -3.67
N GLU A 118 -2.58 -9.49 -4.44
CA GLU A 118 -2.97 -10.62 -5.29
C GLU A 118 -1.79 -11.39 -5.93
N GLY A 119 -1.74 -12.71 -5.67
CA GLY A 119 -0.75 -13.62 -6.27
C GLY A 119 0.68 -13.49 -5.75
N LYS A 120 0.93 -12.64 -4.73
CA LYS A 120 2.26 -12.54 -4.09
C LYS A 120 2.33 -13.42 -2.85
N ALA A 121 3.54 -13.92 -2.58
CA ALA A 121 3.84 -14.58 -1.32
C ALA A 121 3.70 -13.58 -0.15
N PRO A 122 3.40 -14.05 1.07
CA PRO A 122 3.48 -13.25 2.30
C PRO A 122 4.82 -12.51 2.39
N SER A 123 4.77 -11.18 2.53
CA SER A 123 5.97 -10.35 2.70
C SER A 123 5.59 -9.03 3.39
N ALA A 124 6.44 -8.54 4.29
CA ALA A 124 6.30 -7.21 4.87
C ALA A 124 6.27 -6.11 3.79
N ASP A 125 6.96 -6.34 2.65
CA ASP A 125 6.99 -5.43 1.51
C ASP A 125 5.61 -5.17 0.89
N ASN A 126 4.65 -6.10 1.07
CA ASN A 126 3.29 -5.91 0.56
C ASN A 126 2.59 -4.73 1.23
N PHE A 127 2.95 -4.44 2.48
CA PHE A 127 2.39 -3.37 3.31
C PHE A 127 3.35 -2.21 3.53
N ALA A 128 4.53 -2.23 2.88
CA ALA A 128 5.49 -1.14 2.94
C ALA A 128 4.86 0.22 2.63
N THR A 129 5.30 1.23 3.37
CA THR A 129 4.82 2.61 3.23
C THR A 129 5.11 3.15 1.82
N GLN A 130 4.16 3.91 1.29
CA GLN A 130 4.19 4.48 -0.05
C GLN A 130 4.59 5.95 -0.01
N TRP A 131 4.30 6.66 1.08
CA TRP A 131 4.69 8.04 1.24
C TRP A 131 6.11 8.16 1.80
N GLU A 132 6.93 9.03 1.20
CA GLU A 132 8.37 9.10 1.46
C GLU A 132 8.72 9.45 2.91
N GLU A 133 7.86 10.21 3.60
CA GLU A 133 8.05 10.60 5.00
C GLU A 133 7.71 9.46 5.97
N HIS A 134 6.89 8.49 5.59
CA HIS A 134 6.55 7.36 6.44
C HIS A 134 7.59 6.24 6.31
N LYS A 135 8.06 5.74 7.44
CA LYS A 135 9.16 4.77 7.54
C LYS A 135 8.76 3.40 8.10
N GLY A 136 7.51 3.25 8.52
CA GLY A 136 6.95 2.00 9.04
C GLY A 136 5.65 2.28 9.79
N TYR A 137 5.17 1.28 10.53
CA TYR A 137 3.97 1.40 11.36
C TYR A 137 4.33 1.22 12.82
N LYS A 138 3.77 2.07 13.68
CA LYS A 138 3.74 1.84 15.11
C LYS A 138 2.43 1.14 15.45
N ILE A 139 2.54 0.10 16.27
CA ILE A 139 1.42 -0.76 16.65
C ILE A 139 1.31 -0.70 18.17
N GLU A 140 0.23 -0.13 18.69
CA GLU A 140 -0.04 -0.03 20.12
C GLU A 140 -1.21 -0.95 20.47
N ILE A 141 -0.93 -2.00 21.24
CA ILE A 141 -1.89 -3.04 21.62
C ILE A 141 -2.30 -2.79 23.07
N TYR A 142 -3.60 -2.84 23.33
CA TYR A 142 -4.18 -2.68 24.64
C TYR A 142 -4.87 -3.99 25.05
N SER A 143 -4.17 -4.81 25.82
CA SER A 143 -4.64 -6.17 26.17
C SER A 143 -5.95 -6.16 26.95
N ASP A 144 -6.12 -5.19 27.86
CA ASP A 144 -7.30 -5.06 28.72
C ASP A 144 -8.62 -4.93 27.95
N ASN A 145 -8.58 -4.26 26.80
CA ASN A 145 -9.75 -3.97 25.99
C ASN A 145 -9.81 -4.79 24.69
N MET A 146 -8.78 -5.60 24.40
CA MET A 146 -8.61 -6.30 23.12
C MET A 146 -8.73 -5.36 21.91
N THR A 147 -8.13 -4.17 22.02
CA THR A 147 -8.09 -3.14 20.97
C THR A 147 -6.65 -2.83 20.61
N CYS A 148 -6.41 -2.35 19.39
CA CYS A 148 -5.12 -1.81 19.03
C CYS A 148 -5.25 -0.55 18.18
N ASP A 149 -4.21 0.29 18.21
CA ASP A 149 -4.09 1.45 17.35
C ASP A 149 -2.87 1.25 16.45
N VAL A 150 -3.06 1.41 15.13
CA VAL A 150 -1.97 1.33 14.17
C VAL A 150 -1.87 2.62 13.37
N TYR A 151 -0.66 3.18 13.30
CA TYR A 151 -0.43 4.39 12.50
C TYR A 151 0.97 4.45 11.90
N PRO A 152 1.11 5.08 10.73
CA PRO A 152 2.42 5.25 10.12
C PRO A 152 3.28 6.25 10.90
N VAL A 153 4.58 5.98 10.98
CA VAL A 153 5.56 6.81 11.71
C VAL A 153 6.63 7.37 10.78
N LYS A 154 7.23 8.50 11.19
CA LYS A 154 8.30 9.15 10.42
C LYS A 154 9.71 8.69 10.77
N ASP A 155 9.89 8.09 11.95
CA ASP A 155 11.15 7.49 12.38
C ASP A 155 11.05 5.96 12.29
N VAL A 156 12.07 5.31 11.75
CA VAL A 156 12.17 3.85 11.66
C VAL A 156 12.19 3.24 13.07
N ASN A 157 12.81 3.92 14.04
CA ASN A 157 12.96 3.41 15.40
C ASN A 157 11.63 3.32 16.15
N ASP A 158 10.62 4.07 15.71
CA ASP A 158 9.27 4.09 16.27
C ASP A 158 8.38 3.01 15.65
N ALA A 159 8.83 2.33 14.59
CA ALA A 159 8.05 1.32 13.86
C ALA A 159 8.02 -0.04 14.58
N LYS A 160 7.58 -0.02 15.84
CA LYS A 160 7.62 -1.14 16.78
C LYS A 160 6.25 -1.50 17.31
N ILE A 161 6.20 -2.71 17.88
CA ILE A 161 5.04 -3.25 18.56
C ILE A 161 5.16 -2.91 20.05
N ASN A 162 4.17 -2.22 20.59
CA ASN A 162 4.04 -1.93 22.01
C ASN A 162 2.82 -2.64 22.57
N ILE A 163 3.03 -3.55 23.52
CA ILE A 163 1.96 -4.27 24.21
C ILE A 163 1.82 -3.67 25.61
N ASN A 164 0.66 -3.06 25.88
CA ASN A 164 0.32 -2.43 27.15
C ASN A 164 -0.69 -3.29 27.95
#